data_AF-A0A932D8L9-F1
#
_entry.id   AF-A0A932D8L9-F1
#
_cell.length_a   1.000
_cell.length_b   1.000
_cell.length_c   1.000
_cell.angle_alpha   90.00
_cell.angle_beta   90.00
_cell.angle_gamma   90.00
#
_symmetry.space_group_name_H-M   'P 1'
#
loop_
_entity.id
_entity.type
_entity.pdbx_description
1 polymer ?
#
loop_
_entity_poly.entity_id
_entity_poly.type
_entity_poly.pdbx_seq_one_letter_code
_entity_poly.pdbx_strand_id
1 'polypeptide(L)' 'MRRGDGPQDVADFAFLVRHDPITPAQIEGAVGEVVIPDLIELRDAFERAKPQVREIARQAASTA' A
#
# COMPACT_ATOMS: atom_id res chain seq x y z
N MET A 1 9.40 -16.81 2.88
CA MET A 1 9.06 -15.80 3.91
C MET A 1 9.79 -14.51 3.59
N ARG A 2 9.13 -13.60 2.89
CA ARG A 2 9.51 -12.19 2.76
C ARG A 2 8.18 -11.45 2.92
N ARG A 3 7.94 -10.81 4.05
CA ARG A 3 6.75 -9.97 4.25
C ARG A 3 7.06 -8.62 3.61
N GLY A 4 6.18 -8.13 2.74
CA GLY A 4 6.15 -6.71 2.39
C GLY A 4 6.34 -6.34 0.92
N ASP A 5 6.45 -7.30 0.00
CA ASP A 5 6.45 -7.03 -1.45
C ASP A 5 6.07 -8.24 -2.32
N GLY A 6 5.56 -9.32 -1.71
CA GLY A 6 5.14 -10.51 -2.45
C GLY A 6 3.79 -10.32 -3.16
N PRO A 7 3.50 -11.07 -4.23
CA PRO A 7 2.20 -11.03 -4.91
C PRO A 7 0.99 -11.27 -3.99
N GLN A 8 1.19 -12.03 -2.90
CA GLN A 8 0.17 -12.26 -1.88
C GLN A 8 -0.10 -11.02 -1.03
N ASP A 9 0.94 -10.32 -0.58
CA ASP A 9 0.79 -9.09 0.23
C ASP A 9 -0.01 -8.02 -0.55
N VAL A 10 0.26 -7.91 -1.85
CA VAL A 10 -0.44 -7.00 -2.77
C VAL A 10 -1.90 -7.40 -2.95
N ALA A 11 -2.18 -8.70 -3.10
CA ALA A 11 -3.54 -9.21 -3.24
C ALA A 11 -4.37 -9.00 -1.96
N ASP A 12 -3.78 -9.23 -0.79
CA ASP A 12 -4.40 -9.00 0.51
C ASP A 12 -4.71 -7.51 0.70
N PHE A 13 -3.76 -6.62 0.36
CA PHE A 13 -3.99 -5.18 0.40
C PHE A 13 -5.14 -4.76 -0.53
N ALA A 14 -5.17 -5.27 -1.77
CA ALA A 14 -6.25 -4.97 -2.71
C ALA A 14 -7.61 -5.51 -2.25
N PHE A 15 -7.63 -6.63 -1.52
CA PHE A 15 -8.86 -7.13 -0.89
C PHE A 15 -9.35 -6.17 0.19
N LEU A 16 -8.47 -5.76 1.12
CA LEU A 16 -8.81 -4.83 2.21
C LEU A 16 -9.32 -3.49 1.70
N VAL A 17 -8.62 -2.87 0.74
CA VAL A 17 -9.03 -1.57 0.18
C VAL A 17 -10.38 -1.61 -0.54
N ARG A 18 -10.75 -2.75 -1.13
CA ARG A 18 -12.06 -2.90 -1.80
C ARG A 18 -13.20 -3.17 -0.83
N HIS A 19 -12.91 -3.85 0.28
CA HIS A 19 -13.92 -4.29 1.22
C HIS A 19 -14.17 -3.24 2.32
N ASP A 20 -13.12 -2.55 2.76
CA ASP A 20 -13.19 -1.50 3.76
C ASP A 20 -13.34 -0.14 3.09
N PRO A 21 -13.99 0.86 3.72
CA PRO A 21 -14.18 2.19 3.16
C PRO A 21 -12.89 3.04 3.22
N ILE A 22 -11.78 2.51 2.71
CA ILE A 22 -10.49 3.19 2.67
C ILE A 22 -10.41 4.01 1.38
N THR A 23 -10.38 5.33 1.51
CA THR A 23 -10.30 6.23 0.37
C THR A 23 -8.87 6.41 -0.13
N PRO A 24 -8.65 6.77 -1.41
CA PRO A 24 -7.32 7.12 -1.92
C PRO A 24 -6.64 8.23 -1.13
N ALA A 25 -7.41 9.22 -0.65
CA ALA A 25 -6.88 10.33 0.15
C ALA A 25 -6.31 9.86 1.49
N GLN A 26 -6.96 8.90 2.16
CA GLN A 26 -6.46 8.31 3.40
C GLN A 26 -5.18 7.50 3.16
N ILE A 27 -5.10 6.78 2.04
CA ILE A 27 -3.90 6.03 1.66
C ILE A 27 -2.72 6.98 1.37
N GLU A 28 -2.95 8.05 0.62
CA GLU A 28 -1.91 9.06 0.36
C GLU A 28 -1.44 9.75 1.64
N GLY A 29 -2.36 10.08 2.55
CA GLY A 29 -2.02 10.60 3.88
C GLY A 29 -1.13 9.63 4.66
N ALA A 30 -1.54 8.36 4.75
CA ALA A 30 -0.79 7.34 5.45
C ALA A 30 0.61 7.09 4.84
N VAL A 31 0.74 7.13 3.52
CA VAL A 31 2.02 7.00 2.82
C VAL A 31 2.93 8.21 3.06
N GLY A 32 2.37 9.41 3.19
CA GLY A 32 3.11 10.65 3.47
C GLY A 32 3.58 10.78 4.92
N GLU A 33 2.82 10.23 5.87
CA GLU A 33 3.07 10.33 7.31
C GLU A 33 3.84 9.13 7.89
N VAL A 34 4.18 8.13 7.06
CA VAL A 34 4.82 6.90 7.53
C VAL A 34 6.17 7.20 8.20
N VAL A 35 6.40 6.58 9.36
CA VAL A 35 7.71 6.57 10.02
C VAL A 35 8.34 5.20 9.80
N ILE A 36 9.39 5.18 8.97
CA ILE A 36 10.14 3.96 8.67
C ILE A 36 11.36 3.90 9.59
N PRO A 37 11.58 2.79 10.31
CA PRO A 37 12.81 2.57 11.06
C PRO A 37 14.06 2.78 10.18
N ASP A 38 15.20 3.13 10.79
CA ASP A 38 16.45 3.36 10.08
C ASP A 38 17.13 2.04 9.65
N LEU A 39 16.42 1.30 8.80
CA LEU A 39 16.87 0.06 8.17
C LEU A 39 16.63 0.19 6.68
N ILE A 40 17.71 0.16 5.90
CA ILE A 40 17.68 0.42 4.46
C ILE A 40 16.74 -0.55 3.73
N GLU A 41 16.68 -1.81 4.17
CA GLU A 41 15.81 -2.83 3.59
C GLU A 41 14.32 -2.47 3.68
N LEU A 42 13.91 -1.83 4.77
CA LEU A 42 12.51 -1.40 4.96
C LEU A 42 12.20 -0.17 4.12
N ARG A 43 13.15 0.76 3.99
CA ARG A 43 13.02 1.93 3.12
C ARG A 43 12.87 1.50 1.67
N ASP A 44 13.72 0.59 1.21
CA ASP A 44 13.67 0.07 -0.15
C ASP A 44 12.39 -0.71 -0.41
N ALA A 45 11.97 -1.57 0.53
CA ALA A 45 10.71 -2.30 0.41
C ALA A 45 9.51 -1.34 0.33
N PHE A 46 9.49 -0.31 1.17
CA PHE A 46 8.43 0.71 1.15
C PHE A 46 8.40 1.46 -0.19
N GLU A 47 9.54 1.95 -0.68
CA GLU A 47 9.59 2.66 -1.96
C GLU A 47 9.16 1.78 -3.15
N ARG A 48 9.48 0.47 -3.13
CA ARG A 48 8.99 -0.48 -4.13
C ARG A 48 7.48 -0.69 -4.07
N ALA A 49 6.90 -0.74 -2.87
CA ALA A 49 5.47 -1.02 -2.68
C ALA A 49 4.56 0.19 -2.94
N LYS A 50 5.01 1.41 -2.63
CA LYS A 50 4.27 2.67 -2.84
C LYS A 50 3.53 2.77 -4.18
N PRO A 51 4.16 2.59 -5.36
CA PRO A 51 3.44 2.74 -6.63
C PRO A 51 2.29 1.73 -6.79
N GLN A 52 2.45 0.51 -6.28
CA GLN A 52 1.40 -0.52 -6.35
C GLN A 52 0.23 -0.19 -5.44
N VAL A 53 0.53 0.24 -4.20
CA VAL A 53 -0.48 0.68 -3.22
C VAL A 53 -1.32 1.83 -3.78
N ARG A 54 -0.68 2.82 -4.42
CA ARG A 54 -1.37 3.96 -5.03
C ARG A 54 -2.28 3.55 -6.18
N GLU A 55 -1.80 2.66 -7.04
CA GLU A 55 -2.59 2.21 -8.18
C GLU A 55 -3.80 1.39 -7.73
N ILE A 56 -3.64 0.51 -6.74
CA ILE A 56 -4.75 -0.24 -6.14
C ILE A 56 -5.80 0.72 -5.53
N ALA A 57 -5.34 1.74 -4.80
CA ALA A 57 -6.23 2.76 -4.24
C ALA A 57 -7.03 3.50 -5.33
N ARG A 58 -6.37 3.92 -6.41
CA ARG A 58 -7.01 4.56 -7.57
C ARG A 58 -8.05 3.65 -8.21
N GLN A 59 -7.71 2.38 -8.43
CA GLN A 59 -8.61 1.42 -9.06
C GLN A 59 -9.86 1.15 -8.21
N ALA A 60 -9.69 1.00 -6.90
CA ALA A 60 -10.80 0.81 -5.97
C ALA A 60 -11.79 1.98 -6.01
N ALA A 61 -11.30 3.23 -6.05
CA ALA A 61 -12.16 4.41 -6.16
C ALA A 61 -12.88 4.56 -7.52
N SER A 62 -12.38 3.92 -8.58
CA SER A 62 -13.03 3.92 -9.89
C SER A 62 -14.14 2.87 -10.05
N THR A 63 -14.21 1.91 -9.13
CA THR A 63 -15.18 0.80 -9.15
C THR A 63 -16.36 1.01 -8.19
N ALA A 64 -16.24 2.00 -7.29
CA ALA A 64 -17.29 2.45 -6.36
C ALA A 64 -18.19 3.51 -7.00
#